data_AF-A0A2H0QP91-F1
#
_entry.id   AF-A0A2H0QP91-F1
#
_cell.length_a   1.000
_cell.length_b   1.000
_cell.length_c   1.000
_cell.angle_alpha   90.00
_cell.angle_beta   90.00
_cell.angle_gamma   90.00
#
_symmetry.space_group_name_H-M   'P 1'
#
loop_
_entity.id
_entity.type
_entity.pdbx_description
1 polymer ?
#
loop_
_entity_poly.entity_id
_entity_poly.type
_entity_poly.pdbx_seq_one_letter_code
_entity_poly.pdbx_strand_id
1 'polypeptide(L)'
;MDAGRLLYNMDGKEGEMLRDLRVKIEDFFKWYSNFKNKEPIQLVELMTSDMKCDNKCAIPGGLRLDVVDLLIDSTTIKNIMLELSTKYKMTITFKE
;
A
#
# COMPACT_ATOMS: atom_id res chain seq x y z
N MET A 1 -10.09 16.17 -1.89
CA MET A 1 -9.38 15.46 -2.98
C MET A 1 -9.44 13.99 -2.63
N ASP A 2 -9.99 13.16 -3.52
CA ASP A 2 -10.06 11.71 -3.30
C ASP A 2 -8.65 11.14 -3.25
N ALA A 3 -8.23 10.72 -2.06
CA ALA A 3 -7.05 9.88 -1.89
C ALA A 3 -7.41 8.54 -2.54
N GLY A 4 -6.74 8.17 -3.63
CA GLY A 4 -7.04 6.95 -4.38
C GLY A 4 -7.00 5.72 -3.46
N ARG A 5 -8.17 5.28 -3.01
CA ARG A 5 -8.32 4.17 -2.07
C ARG A 5 -8.52 2.89 -2.84
N LEU A 6 -7.63 1.93 -2.62
CA LEU A 6 -7.71 0.59 -3.19
C LEU A 6 -8.11 -0.38 -2.09
N LEU A 7 -9.21 -1.13 -2.31
CA LEU A 7 -9.61 -2.22 -1.42
C LEU A 7 -9.04 -3.53 -1.96
N TYR A 8 -8.45 -4.33 -1.08
CA TYR A 8 -7.89 -5.64 -1.38
C TYR A 8 -8.27 -6.62 -0.27
N ASN A 9 -8.77 -7.80 -0.66
CA ASN A 9 -9.12 -8.88 0.26
C ASN A 9 -7.98 -9.89 0.27
N MET A 10 -7.53 -10.25 1.48
CA MET A 10 -6.39 -11.15 1.70
C MET A 10 -6.89 -12.59 1.88
N ASP A 11 -6.96 -13.36 0.80
CA ASP A 11 -7.34 -14.79 0.83
C ASP A 11 -6.17 -15.75 0.58
N GLY A 12 -4.94 -15.24 0.35
CA GLY A 12 -3.76 -16.00 -0.11
C GLY A 12 -2.64 -16.20 0.92
N LYS A 13 -1.67 -17.08 0.61
CA LYS A 13 -0.45 -17.33 1.42
C LYS A 13 0.48 -16.10 1.41
N GLU A 14 1.35 -15.97 2.41
CA GLU A 14 2.27 -14.83 2.61
C GLU A 14 3.06 -14.40 1.34
N GLY A 15 3.49 -15.35 0.50
CA GLY A 15 4.16 -15.06 -0.78
C GLY A 15 3.26 -14.52 -1.90
N GLU A 16 1.95 -14.77 -1.84
CA GLU A 16 0.96 -14.24 -2.79
C GLU A 16 0.58 -12.79 -2.43
N MET A 17 0.62 -12.44 -1.14
CA MET A 17 0.30 -11.11 -0.64
C MET A 17 1.16 -10.02 -1.28
N LEU A 18 2.49 -10.21 -1.29
CA LEU A 18 3.40 -9.20 -1.85
C LEU A 18 3.22 -9.04 -3.37
N ARG A 19 2.96 -10.15 -4.06
CA ARG A 19 2.69 -10.14 -5.51
C ARG A 19 1.41 -9.36 -5.80
N ASP A 20 0.34 -9.67 -5.08
CA ASP A 20 -0.96 -9.05 -5.31
C ASP A 20 -0.97 -7.57 -4.92
N LEU A 21 -0.26 -7.22 -3.83
CA LEU A 21 -0.01 -5.82 -3.46
C LEU A 21 0.72 -5.07 -4.58
N ARG A 22 1.78 -5.66 -5.14
CA ARG A 22 2.53 -5.07 -6.27
C ARG A 22 1.61 -4.81 -7.47
N VAL A 23 0.75 -5.76 -7.81
CA VAL A 23 -0.24 -5.61 -8.89
C VAL A 23 -1.17 -4.43 -8.62
N LYS A 24 -1.69 -4.29 -7.39
CA LYS A 24 -2.58 -3.18 -7.04
C LYS A 24 -1.87 -1.82 -7.07
N ILE A 25 -0.65 -1.75 -6.59
CA ILE A 25 0.16 -0.52 -6.69
C ILE A 25 0.40 -0.20 -8.18
N GLU A 26 0.74 -1.18 -9.01
CA GLU A 26 0.93 -0.98 -10.45
C GLU A 26 -0.35 -0.50 -11.16
N ASP A 27 -1.50 -1.09 -10.83
CA ASP A 27 -2.81 -0.65 -11.35
C ASP A 27 -3.08 0.82 -11.00
N PHE A 28 -2.75 1.23 -9.77
CA PHE A 28 -2.86 2.63 -9.36
C PHE A 28 -1.92 3.53 -10.14
N PHE A 29 -0.65 3.17 -10.29
CA PHE A 29 0.30 3.96 -11.08
C PHE A 29 -0.15 4.07 -12.54
N LYS A 30 -0.64 2.98 -13.13
CA LYS A 30 -1.20 2.97 -14.48
C LYS A 30 -2.40 3.89 -14.59
N TRP A 31 -3.36 3.80 -13.66
CA TRP A 31 -4.53 4.67 -13.62
C TRP A 31 -4.14 6.14 -13.45
N TYR A 32 -3.31 6.44 -12.45
CA TYR A 32 -2.90 7.79 -12.09
C TYR A 32 -1.98 8.43 -13.15
N SER A 33 -1.25 7.60 -13.92
CA SER A 33 -0.44 8.08 -15.05
C SER A 33 -1.26 8.71 -16.19
N ASN A 34 -2.57 8.46 -16.27
CA ASN A 34 -3.43 9.04 -17.31
C ASN A 34 -3.86 10.48 -17.02
N PHE A 35 -3.64 10.98 -15.79
CA PHE A 35 -4.03 12.34 -15.41
C PHE A 35 -3.02 13.36 -15.93
N LYS A 36 -3.49 14.53 -16.38
CA LYS A 36 -2.59 15.61 -16.86
C LYS A 36 -1.95 16.41 -15.73
N ASN A 37 -2.67 16.61 -14.62
CA ASN A 37 -2.18 17.30 -13.43
C ASN A 37 -1.91 16.25 -12.34
N LYS A 38 -0.68 15.75 -12.29
CA LYS A 38 -0.26 14.74 -11.30
C LYS A 38 0.46 15.46 -10.18
N GLU A 39 -0.12 15.46 -8.99
CA GLU A 39 0.62 15.82 -7.79
C GLU A 39 1.53 14.66 -7.37
N PRO A 40 2.70 14.95 -6.75
CA PRO A 40 3.57 13.92 -6.22
C PRO A 40 2.84 13.03 -5.21
N ILE A 41 3.10 11.72 -5.25
CA ILE A 41 2.57 10.81 -4.23
C ILE A 41 3.37 11.07 -2.94
N GLN A 42 2.68 11.55 -1.90
CA GLN A 42 3.32 11.98 -0.64
C GLN A 42 3.24 10.95 0.49
N LEU A 43 2.17 10.15 0.52
CA LEU A 43 1.86 9.23 1.60
C LEU A 43 1.27 7.95 1.03
N VAL A 44 1.70 6.81 1.56
CA VAL A 44 1.14 5.49 1.29
C VAL A 44 0.88 4.83 2.64
N GLU A 45 -0.36 4.43 2.89
CA GLU A 45 -0.77 3.75 4.10
C GLU A 45 -1.38 2.40 3.74
N LEU A 46 -0.95 1.34 4.43
CA LEU A 46 -1.55 0.01 4.31
C LEU A 46 -2.35 -0.27 5.58
N MET A 47 -3.68 -0.31 5.46
CA MET A 47 -4.57 -0.53 6.60
C MET A 47 -5.28 -1.87 6.47
N THR A 48 -5.29 -2.66 7.54
CA THR A 48 -6.06 -3.90 7.63
C THR A 48 -7.03 -3.88 8.81
N SER A 49 -8.21 -4.46 8.62
CA SER A 49 -9.18 -4.73 9.70
C SER A 49 -9.14 -6.17 10.20
N ASP A 50 -8.49 -7.08 9.47
CA ASP A 50 -8.72 -8.52 9.60
C ASP A 50 -7.62 -9.23 10.39
N MET A 51 -6.77 -8.49 11.10
CA MET A 51 -5.74 -9.07 11.94
C MET A 51 -6.33 -9.69 13.22
N LYS A 52 -5.91 -10.93 13.49
CA LYS A 52 -6.13 -11.61 14.77
C LYS A 52 -4.80 -11.65 15.52
N CYS A 53 -4.78 -11.08 16.73
CA CYS A 53 -3.59 -11.16 17.60
C CYS A 53 -3.48 -12.58 18.16
N ASP A 54 -2.33 -13.24 17.98
CA ASP A 54 -2.09 -14.60 18.51
C ASP A 54 -2.30 -14.70 20.03
N ASN A 55 -2.08 -13.59 20.75
CA ASN A 55 -2.22 -13.51 22.21
C ASN A 55 -3.61 -13.05 22.70
N LYS A 56 -4.68 -13.23 21.92
CA LYS A 56 -6.05 -12.82 22.28
C LYS A 56 -6.16 -11.35 22.71
N CYS A 57 -5.30 -10.49 22.15
CA CYS A 57 -5.32 -9.06 22.39
C CYS A 57 -6.70 -8.53 21.97
N ALA A 58 -7.42 -7.88 22.88
CA ALA A 58 -8.68 -7.23 22.54
C ALA A 58 -8.36 -6.04 21.64
N ILE A 59 -8.40 -6.25 20.32
CA ILE A 59 -8.26 -5.17 19.34
C ILE A 59 -9.55 -4.34 19.43
N PRO A 60 -9.50 -3.09 19.90
CA PRO A 60 -10.69 -2.26 20.02
C PRO A 60 -11.33 -2.08 18.64
N GLY A 61 -12.65 -2.28 18.55
CA GLY A 61 -13.39 -2.16 17.30
C GLY A 61 -13.20 -0.78 16.68
N GLY A 62 -12.57 -0.73 15.51
CA GLY A 62 -12.22 0.51 14.81
C GLY A 62 -10.73 0.85 14.77
N LEU A 63 -9.86 0.08 15.44
CA LEU A 63 -8.41 0.26 15.34
C LEU A 63 -7.93 -0.12 13.93
N ARG A 64 -7.48 0.89 13.17
CA ARG A 64 -6.76 0.69 11.91
C ARG A 64 -5.27 0.57 12.26
N LEU A 65 -4.73 -0.63 12.12
CA LEU A 65 -3.30 -0.85 12.31
C LEU A 65 -2.60 -0.56 10.98
N ASP A 66 -1.56 0.26 11.04
CA ASP A 66 -0.58 0.30 9.96
C ASP A 66 0.20 -1.02 10.01
N VAL A 67 0.08 -1.80 8.96
CA VAL A 67 0.68 -3.15 8.88
C VAL A 67 2.02 -3.16 8.18
N VAL A 68 2.45 -1.99 7.72
CA VAL A 68 3.81 -1.75 7.28
C VAL A 68 4.75 -2.05 8.46
N ASP A 69 5.76 -2.89 8.22
CA ASP A 69 6.71 -3.49 9.18
C ASP A 69 6.18 -4.66 10.06
N LEU A 70 4.87 -4.97 10.08
CA LEU A 70 4.32 -6.16 10.74
C LEU A 70 4.12 -7.36 9.80
N LEU A 71 3.71 -7.09 8.55
CA LEU A 71 3.47 -8.11 7.53
C LEU A 71 4.37 -7.93 6.30
N ILE A 72 4.73 -6.67 5.98
CA ILE A 72 5.57 -6.33 4.83
C ILE A 72 6.52 -5.23 5.26
N ASP A 73 7.82 -5.46 5.05
CA ASP A 73 8.88 -4.47 5.32
C ASP A 73 8.64 -3.19 4.51
N SER A 74 8.63 -2.04 5.19
CA SER A 74 8.53 -0.70 4.60
C SER A 74 9.57 -0.48 3.49
N THR A 75 10.75 -1.08 3.61
CA THR A 75 11.82 -1.05 2.60
C THR A 75 11.37 -1.69 1.29
N THR A 76 10.64 -2.80 1.37
CA THR A 76 10.12 -3.52 0.19
C THR A 76 9.07 -2.67 -0.54
N ILE A 77 8.18 -2.02 0.21
CA ILE A 77 7.16 -1.12 -0.35
C ILE A 77 7.83 0.08 -1.01
N LYS A 78 8.80 0.72 -0.35
CA LYS A 78 9.57 1.84 -0.92
C LYS A 78 10.26 1.45 -2.22
N ASN A 79 10.87 0.26 -2.29
CA ASN A 79 11.50 -0.24 -3.51
C ASN A 79 10.50 -0.43 -4.65
N ILE A 80 9.34 -1.06 -4.40
CA ILE A 80 8.28 -1.23 -5.40
C ILE A 80 7.79 0.14 -5.91
N MET A 81 7.59 1.08 -5.00
CA MET A 81 7.16 2.44 -5.32
C MET A 81 8.19 3.19 -6.18
N LEU A 82 9.48 3.10 -5.83
CA LEU A 82 10.57 3.70 -6.63
C LEU A 82 10.67 3.08 -8.03
N GLU A 83 10.58 1.75 -8.14
CA GLU A 83 10.56 1.04 -9.44
C GLU A 83 9.40 1.52 -10.33
N LEU A 84 8.19 1.56 -9.78
CA LEU A 84 7.00 1.98 -10.52
C LEU A 84 7.01 3.47 -10.85
N SER A 85 7.55 4.31 -9.97
CA SER A 85 7.73 5.75 -10.26
C SER A 85 8.62 6.01 -11.46
N THR A 86 9.70 5.24 -11.58
CA THR A 86 10.62 5.30 -12.71
C THR A 86 9.91 4.81 -13.98
N LYS A 87 9.18 3.69 -13.89
CA LYS A 87 8.43 3.09 -15.00
C LYS A 87 7.36 4.03 -15.57
N TYR A 88 6.60 4.70 -14.71
CA TYR A 88 5.48 5.56 -15.10
C TYR A 88 5.81 7.07 -15.13
N LYS A 89 7.09 7.43 -14.96
CA LYS A 89 7.58 8.82 -14.93
C LYS A 89 6.81 9.69 -13.93
N MET A 90 6.68 9.18 -12.71
CA MET A 90 5.96 9.84 -11.62
C MET A 90 6.92 10.33 -10.54
N THR A 91 6.57 11.42 -9.87
CA THR A 91 7.35 11.94 -8.74
C THR A 91 6.77 11.40 -7.44
N ILE A 92 7.62 10.83 -6.59
CA ILE A 92 7.26 10.42 -5.22
C ILE A 92 8.04 11.30 -4.26
N THR A 93 7.40 11.73 -3.18
CA THR A 93 8.06 12.46 -2.10
C THR A 93 7.65 11.82 -0.79
N PHE A 94 8.53 11.05 -0.16
CA PHE A 94 8.21 10.48 1.15
C PHE A 94 8.28 11.61 2.19
N LYS A 95 7.15 11.94 2.83
CA LYS A 95 7.18 12.78 4.03
C LYS A 95 7.65 11.93 5.21
N GLU A 96 8.69 12.40 5.90
CA GLU A 96 9.14 11.89 7.19
C GLU A 96 8.14 12.23 8.31
#